data_AF-A0A2N5RV19-F1
#
_entry.id   AF-A0A2N5RV19-F1
#
_cell.length_a   1.000
_cell.length_b   1.000
_cell.length_c   1.000
_cell.angle_alpha   90.00
_cell.angle_beta   90.00
_cell.angle_gamma   90.00
#
_symmetry.space_group_name_H-M   'P 1'
#
loop_
_entity.id
_entity.type
_entity.pdbx_description
1 polymer ?
#
loop_
_entity_poly.entity_id
_entity_poly.type
_entity_poly.pdbx_seq_one_letter_code
_entity_poly.pdbx_strand_id
1 'polypeptide(L)'
;MFGETLMGVGTIRAFQAQGRFVADNEANVDCNQEACFTLVGADQWLAVRLELIGNVLILSAAYGIIGVLMSYAASTTQTLDYLVRSTTEVETKIVSCERMVKYTQLEQEGPWETAAHNRPYPSWPEGGEIVFEGVACRYQDGMEEVLKGVNLRVHAHKKIGICGRTGAGKSTLTSLLSQLMDPSAGRILVDGLDISNIGLHDLRARIAVVPQNAQCFQGSWRDNLDPEGAQKDNQLWRGVEDCALKAHIESLVSL
;
A
#
# COMPACT_ATOMS: atom_id res chain seq x y z
N MET A 1 -6.20 15.21 -4.69
CA MET A 1 -5.78 16.60 -4.92
C MET A 1 -4.32 16.89 -4.55
N PHE A 2 -3.89 16.88 -3.28
CA PHE A 2 -2.52 17.29 -2.92
C PHE A 2 -1.42 16.45 -3.61
N GLY A 3 -1.52 15.12 -3.55
CA GLY A 3 -0.57 14.24 -4.22
C GLY A 3 -0.54 14.41 -5.75
N GLU A 4 -1.70 14.63 -6.37
CA GLU A 4 -1.82 14.88 -7.82
C GLU A 4 -1.17 16.21 -8.21
N THR A 5 -1.36 17.26 -7.41
CA THR A 5 -0.70 18.55 -7.61
C THR A 5 0.81 18.42 -7.53
N LEU A 6 1.34 17.67 -6.55
CA LEU A 6 2.79 17.44 -6.40
C LEU A 6 3.38 16.69 -7.59
N MET A 7 2.72 15.63 -8.09
CA MET A 7 3.18 14.91 -9.27
C MET A 7 3.01 15.74 -10.56
N GLY A 8 2.02 16.63 -10.61
CA GLY A 8 1.63 17.40 -11.80
C GLY A 8 2.17 18.84 -11.88
N VAL A 9 3.04 19.29 -10.97
CA VAL A 9 3.46 20.70 -10.87
C VAL A 9 3.97 21.27 -12.20
N GLY A 10 4.77 20.50 -12.95
CA GLY A 10 5.32 20.92 -14.24
C GLY A 10 4.21 21.25 -15.25
N THR A 11 3.23 20.36 -15.37
CA THR A 11 2.07 20.54 -16.26
C THR A 11 1.21 21.72 -15.82
N ILE A 12 0.92 21.84 -14.52
CA ILE A 12 0.09 22.94 -13.99
C ILE A 12 0.75 24.30 -14.29
N ARG A 13 2.07 24.40 -14.12
CA ARG A 13 2.81 25.63 -14.42
C ARG A 13 2.89 25.91 -15.91
N ALA A 14 3.09 24.90 -16.74
CA ALA A 14 3.16 25.04 -18.19
C ALA A 14 1.85 25.60 -18.79
N PHE A 15 0.70 25.14 -18.29
CA PHE A 15 -0.62 25.64 -18.72
C PHE A 15 -1.12 26.86 -17.94
N GLN A 16 -0.32 27.42 -17.03
CA GLN A 16 -0.70 28.53 -16.16
C GLN A 16 -2.04 28.30 -15.41
N ALA A 17 -2.30 27.04 -15.03
CA ALA A 17 -3.56 26.62 -14.42
C ALA A 17 -3.56 26.69 -12.89
N GLN A 18 -2.58 27.39 -12.28
CA GLN A 18 -2.43 27.46 -10.82
C GLN A 18 -3.68 28.02 -10.14
N GLY A 19 -4.28 29.07 -10.70
CA GLY A 19 -5.46 29.71 -10.13
C GLY A 19 -6.65 28.74 -9.98
N ARG A 20 -6.85 27.86 -10.96
CA ARG A 20 -7.90 26.82 -10.90
C ARG A 20 -7.62 25.84 -9.75
N PHE A 21 -6.40 25.32 -9.66
CA PHE A 21 -6.03 24.38 -8.60
C PHE A 21 -6.07 25.00 -7.19
N VAL A 22 -5.80 26.30 -7.06
CA VAL A 22 -5.95 27.01 -5.79
C VAL A 22 -7.44 27.09 -5.41
N ALA A 23 -8.29 27.56 -6.31
CA ALA A 23 -9.73 27.66 -6.07
C ALA A 23 -10.37 26.29 -5.75
N ASP A 24 -10.00 25.24 -6.47
CA ASP A 24 -10.46 23.88 -6.20
C ASP A 24 -10.00 23.39 -4.81
N ASN A 25 -8.81 23.79 -4.34
CA ASN A 25 -8.30 23.40 -3.04
C ASN A 25 -9.00 24.18 -1.91
N GLU A 26 -9.23 25.47 -2.11
CA GLU A 26 -10.02 26.31 -1.21
C GLU A 26 -11.44 25.74 -1.04
N ALA A 27 -12.13 25.41 -2.13
CA ALA A 27 -13.46 24.82 -2.07
C ALA A 27 -13.50 23.48 -1.30
N ASN A 28 -12.47 22.62 -1.48
CA ASN A 28 -12.37 21.37 -0.72
C ASN A 28 -12.08 21.61 0.77
N VAL A 29 -11.26 22.60 1.10
CA VAL A 29 -11.00 23.00 2.50
C VAL A 29 -12.26 23.56 3.13
N ASP A 30 -12.99 24.43 2.43
CA ASP A 30 -14.24 25.04 2.88
C ASP A 30 -15.28 23.96 3.16
N CYS A 31 -15.47 23.01 2.25
CA CYS A 31 -16.40 21.89 2.46
C CYS A 31 -16.03 21.06 3.71
N ASN A 32 -14.74 20.79 3.93
CA ASN A 32 -14.29 20.11 5.15
C ASN A 32 -14.49 20.97 6.41
N GLN A 33 -14.30 22.28 6.31
CA GLN A 33 -14.54 23.22 7.41
C GLN A 33 -16.02 23.32 7.75
N GLU A 34 -16.94 23.32 6.77
CA GLU A 34 -18.39 23.31 7.00
C GLU A 34 -18.81 22.08 7.81
N ALA A 35 -18.29 20.90 7.46
CA ALA A 35 -18.54 19.67 8.20
C ALA A 35 -17.98 19.76 9.64
N CYS A 36 -16.75 20.26 9.79
CA CYS A 36 -16.12 20.45 11.11
C CYS A 36 -16.89 21.45 11.97
N PHE A 37 -17.32 22.56 11.38
CA PHE A 37 -18.10 23.60 12.07
C PHE A 37 -19.44 23.04 12.56
N THR A 38 -20.10 22.23 11.74
CA THR A 38 -21.35 21.55 12.13
C THR A 38 -21.12 20.60 13.31
N LEU A 39 -19.99 19.88 13.35
CA LEU A 39 -19.64 19.01 14.46
C LEU A 39 -19.40 19.79 15.77
N VAL A 40 -18.61 20.87 15.71
CA VAL A 40 -18.37 21.75 16.86
C VAL A 40 -19.68 22.39 17.36
N GLY A 41 -20.55 22.80 16.42
CA GLY A 41 -21.87 23.33 16.75
C GLY A 41 -22.76 22.31 17.46
N ALA A 42 -22.73 21.04 17.04
CA ALA A 42 -23.45 19.95 17.70
C ALA A 42 -22.93 19.71 19.13
N ASP A 43 -21.61 19.73 19.34
CA ASP A 43 -21.00 19.59 20.67
C ASP A 43 -21.40 20.72 21.62
N GLN A 44 -21.39 21.97 21.14
CA GLN A 44 -21.82 23.12 21.94
C GLN A 44 -23.31 23.07 22.25
N TRP A 45 -24.14 22.68 21.27
CA TRP A 45 -25.58 22.52 21.47
C TRP A 45 -25.89 21.49 22.57
N LEU A 46 -25.20 20.34 22.54
CA LEU A 46 -25.36 19.29 23.53
C LEU A 46 -24.94 19.77 24.93
N ALA A 47 -23.80 20.48 25.02
CA ALA A 47 -23.30 21.07 26.28
C ALA A 47 -24.34 21.97 26.94
N VAL A 48 -24.88 22.93 26.20
CA VAL A 48 -25.86 23.90 26.71
C VAL A 48 -27.14 23.19 27.19
N ARG A 49 -27.57 22.13 26.49
CA ARG A 49 -28.73 21.33 26.91
C ARG A 49 -28.48 20.57 28.20
N LEU A 50 -27.30 19.97 28.37
CA LEU A 50 -26.93 19.26 29.59
C LEU A 50 -26.78 20.21 30.78
N GLU A 51 -26.16 21.38 30.59
CA GLU A 51 -26.06 22.41 31.62
C GLU A 51 -27.43 22.95 32.06
N LEU A 52 -28.36 23.18 31.12
CA LEU A 52 -29.73 23.59 31.43
C LEU A 52 -30.46 22.58 32.31
N ILE A 53 -30.36 21.28 31.98
CA ILE A 53 -30.94 20.21 32.78
C ILE A 53 -30.31 20.18 34.18
N GLY A 54 -28.99 20.33 34.27
CA GLY A 54 -28.27 20.40 35.54
C GLY A 54 -28.72 21.58 36.41
N ASN A 55 -28.85 22.77 35.83
CA ASN A 55 -29.29 23.97 36.56
C ASN A 55 -30.72 23.84 37.08
N VAL A 56 -31.62 23.20 36.32
CA VAL A 56 -33.00 22.92 36.79
C VAL A 56 -32.98 21.93 37.96
N LEU A 57 -32.15 20.90 37.90
CA LEU A 57 -31.98 19.95 39.01
C LEU A 57 -31.44 20.64 40.27
N ILE A 58 -30.41 21.49 40.13
CA ILE A 58 -29.83 22.28 41.23
C ILE A 58 -30.89 23.20 41.85
N LEU A 59 -31.66 23.91 41.02
CA LEU A 59 -32.73 24.80 41.48
C LEU A 59 -33.80 24.01 42.26
N SER A 60 -34.21 22.84 41.77
CA SER A 60 -35.19 21.99 42.46
C SER A 60 -34.68 21.47 43.82
N ALA A 61 -33.39 21.12 43.91
CA ALA A 61 -32.76 20.67 45.14
C ALA A 61 -32.59 21.81 46.17
N ALA A 62 -32.38 23.04 45.70
CA ALA A 62 -32.25 24.22 46.56
C ALA A 62 -33.53 24.52 47.36
N TYR A 63 -34.71 24.19 46.81
CA TYR A 63 -35.99 24.31 47.52
C TYR A 63 -36.23 23.19 48.55
N GLY A 64 -35.38 22.15 48.61
CA GLY A 64 -35.71 20.85 49.20
C GLY A 64 -34.95 20.39 50.46
N ILE A 65 -33.64 20.71 50.66
CA ILE A 65 -32.79 20.53 51.90
C ILE A 65 -31.25 20.49 51.55
N ILE A 66 -30.41 20.94 52.51
CA ILE A 66 -28.92 20.86 52.75
C ILE A 66 -27.98 20.82 51.51
N GLY A 67 -27.03 21.78 51.45
CA GLY A 67 -26.05 21.99 50.37
C GLY A 67 -25.22 20.79 49.89
N VAL A 68 -25.24 19.66 50.60
CA VAL A 68 -24.71 18.38 50.12
C VAL A 68 -25.44 17.89 48.85
N LEU A 69 -26.77 17.99 48.77
CA LEU A 69 -27.53 17.61 47.58
C LEU A 69 -27.22 18.53 46.38
N MET A 70 -26.94 19.80 46.65
CA MET A 70 -26.55 20.78 45.64
C MET A 70 -25.19 20.44 45.03
N SER A 71 -24.21 20.11 45.87
CA SER A 71 -22.87 19.67 45.43
C SER A 71 -22.93 18.37 44.61
N TYR A 72 -23.76 17.41 45.01
CA TYR A 72 -23.93 16.17 44.24
C TYR A 72 -24.62 16.41 42.88
N ALA A 73 -25.68 17.22 42.82
CA ALA A 73 -26.36 17.52 41.55
C ALA A 73 -25.45 18.21 40.52
N ALA A 74 -24.61 19.14 40.97
CA ALA A 74 -23.62 19.80 40.11
C ALA A 74 -22.58 18.79 39.57
N SER A 75 -22.04 17.93 40.45
CA SER A 75 -21.07 16.89 40.08
C SER A 75 -21.65 15.85 39.11
N THR A 76 -22.92 15.44 39.31
CA THR A 76 -23.60 14.50 38.41
C THR A 76 -23.77 15.07 37.01
N THR A 77 -24.12 16.36 36.89
CA THR A 77 -24.29 17.02 35.57
C THR A 77 -22.97 17.05 34.80
N GLN A 78 -21.87 17.44 35.46
CA GLN A 78 -20.54 17.45 34.84
C GLN A 78 -20.10 16.05 34.40
N THR A 79 -20.39 15.04 35.21
CA THR A 79 -20.05 13.64 34.90
C THR A 79 -20.85 13.14 33.69
N LEU A 80 -22.13 13.51 33.58
CA LEU A 80 -22.96 13.14 32.43
C LEU A 80 -22.49 13.80 31.13
N ASP A 81 -22.14 15.10 31.15
CA ASP A 81 -21.55 15.76 29.97
C ASP A 81 -20.25 15.10 29.52
N TYR A 82 -19.36 14.79 30.47
CA TYR A 82 -18.13 14.07 30.18
C TYR A 82 -18.41 12.68 29.57
N LEU A 83 -19.34 11.91 30.13
CA LEU A 83 -19.67 10.57 29.65
C LEU A 83 -20.24 10.57 28.22
N VAL A 84 -21.15 11.50 27.92
CA VAL A 84 -21.76 11.60 26.59
C VAL A 84 -20.72 12.00 25.55
N ARG A 85 -19.88 12.99 25.85
CA ARG A 85 -18.77 13.41 24.97
C ARG A 85 -17.77 12.27 24.76
N SER A 86 -17.36 11.62 25.85
CA SER A 86 -16.40 10.51 25.79
C SER A 86 -16.93 9.35 24.94
N THR A 87 -18.22 9.02 25.04
CA THR A 87 -18.84 7.97 24.23
C THR A 87 -18.85 8.35 22.75
N THR A 88 -19.24 9.59 22.43
CA THR A 88 -19.26 10.10 21.04
C THR A 88 -17.86 10.11 20.41
N GLU A 89 -16.84 10.50 21.19
CA GLU A 89 -15.45 10.43 20.73
C GLU A 89 -15.01 9.00 20.45
N VAL A 90 -15.37 8.04 21.31
CA VAL A 90 -15.05 6.63 21.12
C VAL A 90 -15.74 6.09 19.86
N GLU A 91 -17.02 6.38 19.66
CA GLU A 91 -17.78 6.00 18.45
C GLU A 91 -17.16 6.57 17.17
N THR A 92 -16.63 7.80 17.22
CA THR A 92 -15.96 8.40 16.05
C THR A 92 -14.59 7.76 15.81
N LYS A 93 -13.81 7.52 16.87
CA LYS A 93 -12.45 6.97 16.78
C LYS A 93 -12.44 5.49 16.37
N ILE A 94 -13.44 4.69 16.78
CA ILE A 94 -13.50 3.25 16.49
C ILE A 94 -13.65 2.96 14.98
N VAL A 95 -14.25 3.87 14.20
CA VAL A 95 -14.34 3.75 12.72
C VAL A 95 -12.95 3.68 12.07
N SER A 96 -11.94 4.34 12.66
CA SER A 96 -10.55 4.23 12.18
C SER A 96 -9.95 2.85 12.50
N CYS A 97 -10.26 2.28 13.67
CA CYS A 97 -9.85 0.92 14.03
C CYS A 97 -10.53 -0.13 13.13
N GLU A 98 -11.82 0.03 12.84
CA GLU A 98 -12.54 -0.86 11.92
C GLU A 98 -11.90 -0.89 10.53
N ARG A 99 -11.49 0.28 10.01
CA ARG A 99 -10.74 0.38 8.75
C ARG A 99 -9.40 -0.35 8.81
N MET A 100 -8.68 -0.26 9.93
CA MET A 100 -7.42 -1.01 10.11
C MET A 100 -7.65 -2.53 10.12
N VAL A 101 -8.68 -2.99 10.83
CA VAL A 101 -9.07 -4.41 10.88
C VAL A 101 -9.49 -4.91 9.50
N LYS A 102 -10.14 -4.08 8.68
CA LYS A 102 -10.48 -4.46 7.31
C LYS A 102 -9.24 -4.83 6.48
N TYR A 103 -8.11 -4.16 6.67
CA TYR A 103 -6.87 -4.50 5.97
C TYR A 103 -6.29 -5.85 6.40
N THR A 104 -6.54 -6.31 7.64
CA THR A 104 -6.09 -7.62 8.11
C THR A 104 -6.91 -8.78 7.56
N GLN A 105 -8.07 -8.48 6.96
CA GLN A 105 -9.01 -9.47 6.40
C GLN A 105 -8.95 -9.56 4.87
N LEU A 106 -8.08 -8.76 4.23
CA LEU A 106 -7.88 -8.86 2.78
C LEU A 106 -7.24 -10.20 2.42
N GLU A 107 -7.55 -10.67 1.22
CA GLU A 107 -6.89 -11.83 0.64
C GLU A 107 -5.39 -11.59 0.58
N GLN A 108 -4.62 -12.53 1.13
CA GLN A 108 -3.18 -12.46 1.16
C GLN A 108 -2.61 -13.14 -0.08
N GLU A 109 -1.46 -12.65 -0.55
CA GLU A 109 -0.67 -13.37 -1.55
C GLU A 109 -0.22 -14.75 -1.03
N GLY A 110 0.30 -15.58 -1.94
CA GLY A 110 0.84 -16.89 -1.62
C GLY A 110 1.90 -16.89 -0.50
N PRO A 111 2.23 -18.06 0.05
CA PRO A 111 3.14 -18.19 1.19
C PRO A 111 4.53 -17.60 0.87
N TRP A 112 5.11 -16.93 1.86
CA TRP A 112 6.44 -16.33 1.74
C TRP A 112 7.54 -17.39 1.58
N GLU A 113 7.51 -18.42 2.42
CA GLU A 113 8.49 -19.52 2.42
C GLU A 113 7.88 -20.78 1.79
N THR A 114 8.72 -21.55 1.10
CA THR A 114 8.27 -22.83 0.55
C THR A 114 7.98 -23.83 1.67
N ALA A 115 6.83 -24.50 1.59
CA ALA A 115 6.51 -25.59 2.51
C ALA A 115 7.62 -26.65 2.51
N ALA A 116 7.95 -27.21 3.69
CA ALA A 116 9.13 -28.07 3.85
C ALA A 116 9.18 -29.27 2.88
N HIS A 117 8.02 -29.79 2.46
CA HIS A 117 7.91 -30.91 1.51
C HIS A 117 8.08 -30.51 0.04
N ASN A 118 7.97 -29.22 -0.29
CA ASN A 118 8.09 -28.67 -1.65
C ASN A 118 9.37 -27.84 -1.85
N ARG A 119 10.24 -27.78 -0.84
CA ARG A 119 11.42 -26.92 -0.90
C ARG A 119 12.35 -27.37 -2.02
N PRO A 120 12.65 -26.51 -3.00
CA PRO A 120 13.56 -26.88 -4.08
C PRO A 120 14.97 -27.09 -3.53
N TYR A 121 15.78 -27.85 -4.28
CA TYR A 121 17.19 -28.05 -3.93
C TYR A 121 17.92 -26.70 -3.78
N PRO A 122 18.94 -26.60 -2.92
CA PRO A 122 19.69 -25.35 -2.73
C PRO A 122 20.27 -24.77 -4.02
N SER A 123 20.62 -25.63 -4.99
CA SER A 123 21.18 -25.26 -6.29
C SER A 123 20.16 -24.87 -7.35
N TRP A 124 18.87 -25.11 -7.12
CA TRP A 124 17.82 -24.73 -8.06
C TRP A 124 17.78 -23.19 -8.23
N PRO A 125 17.33 -22.65 -9.36
CA PRO A 125 17.32 -23.30 -10.66
C PRO A 125 18.76 -23.53 -11.17
N GLU A 126 19.03 -24.72 -11.72
CA GLU A 126 20.35 -25.08 -12.27
C GLU A 126 20.43 -24.86 -13.78
N GLY A 127 19.40 -25.31 -14.51
CA GLY A 127 19.35 -25.22 -15.98
C GLY A 127 18.67 -23.95 -16.47
N GLY A 128 17.68 -23.47 -15.72
CA GLY A 128 16.83 -22.34 -16.11
C GLY A 128 15.90 -22.67 -17.28
N GLU A 129 15.47 -23.93 -17.43
CA GLU A 129 14.38 -24.27 -18.36
C GLU A 129 13.05 -23.70 -17.83
N ILE A 130 12.28 -23.05 -18.69
CA ILE A 130 10.98 -22.47 -18.35
C ILE A 130 9.91 -23.05 -19.27
N VAL A 131 8.83 -23.58 -18.71
CA VAL A 131 7.71 -24.16 -19.47
C VAL A 131 6.39 -23.55 -19.03
N PHE A 132 5.68 -22.92 -19.94
CA PHE A 132 4.28 -22.52 -19.79
C PHE A 132 3.42 -23.63 -20.40
N GLU A 133 2.53 -24.21 -19.59
CA GLU A 133 1.61 -25.27 -20.03
C GLU A 133 0.17 -24.79 -19.92
N GLY A 134 -0.42 -24.46 -21.08
CA GLY A 134 -1.82 -24.03 -21.17
C GLY A 134 -2.15 -22.77 -20.36
N VAL A 135 -1.20 -21.85 -20.18
CA VAL A 135 -1.33 -20.73 -19.25
C VAL A 135 -2.37 -19.72 -19.75
N ALA A 136 -3.41 -19.51 -18.95
CA ALA A 136 -4.37 -18.43 -19.13
C ALA A 136 -4.27 -17.45 -17.95
N CYS A 137 -4.58 -16.19 -18.20
CA CYS A 137 -4.46 -15.15 -17.18
C CYS A 137 -5.40 -13.99 -17.44
N ARG A 138 -5.98 -13.45 -16.36
CA ARG A 138 -6.81 -12.24 -16.31
C ARG A 138 -6.38 -11.38 -15.12
N TYR A 139 -6.53 -10.07 -15.23
CA TYR A 139 -6.12 -9.15 -14.15
C TYR A 139 -7.11 -9.10 -12.98
N GLN A 140 -8.39 -9.33 -13.26
CA GLN A 140 -9.46 -9.34 -12.26
C GLN A 140 -10.50 -10.38 -12.65
N ASP A 141 -11.18 -10.93 -11.64
CA ASP A 141 -12.31 -11.80 -11.88
C ASP A 141 -13.42 -11.09 -12.67
N GLY A 142 -14.00 -11.82 -13.61
CA GLY A 142 -15.00 -11.28 -14.54
C GLY A 142 -14.44 -10.48 -15.72
N MET A 143 -13.13 -10.21 -15.79
CA MET A 143 -12.52 -9.61 -16.98
C MET A 143 -12.16 -10.65 -18.05
N GLU A 144 -11.99 -10.18 -19.29
CA GLU A 144 -11.49 -11.01 -20.38
C GLU A 144 -10.04 -11.45 -20.12
N GLU A 145 -9.72 -12.68 -20.52
CA GLU A 145 -8.37 -13.22 -20.44
C GLU A 145 -7.42 -12.48 -21.38
N VAL A 146 -6.32 -12.00 -20.81
CA VAL A 146 -5.21 -11.34 -21.53
C VAL A 146 -4.34 -12.38 -22.22
N LEU A 147 -4.09 -13.51 -21.55
CA LEU A 147 -3.40 -14.67 -22.11
C LEU A 147 -4.38 -15.84 -22.13
N LYS A 148 -4.44 -16.55 -23.27
CA LYS A 148 -5.42 -17.60 -23.53
C LYS A 148 -4.71 -18.90 -23.92
N GLY A 149 -4.45 -19.77 -22.94
CA GLY A 149 -3.88 -21.10 -23.17
C GLY A 149 -2.48 -21.11 -23.78
N VAL A 150 -1.59 -20.23 -23.31
CA VAL A 150 -0.22 -20.09 -23.83
C VAL A 150 0.61 -21.33 -23.51
N ASN A 151 1.20 -21.92 -24.55
CA ASN A 151 2.19 -22.98 -24.45
C ASN A 151 3.53 -22.46 -24.96
N LEU A 152 4.54 -22.40 -24.10
CA LEU A 152 5.86 -21.87 -24.41
C LEU A 152 6.92 -22.68 -23.69
N ARG A 153 7.99 -23.07 -24.37
CA ARG A 153 9.14 -23.74 -23.76
C ARG A 153 10.42 -22.97 -24.08
N VAL A 154 11.12 -22.56 -23.03
CA VAL A 154 12.44 -21.93 -23.07
C VAL A 154 13.44 -22.95 -22.57
N HIS A 155 14.27 -23.48 -23.47
CA HIS A 155 15.27 -24.45 -23.07
C HIS A 155 16.37 -23.83 -22.20
N ALA A 156 16.98 -24.67 -21.35
CA ALA A 156 18.09 -24.30 -20.49
C ALA A 156 19.19 -23.52 -21.26
N HIS A 157 19.71 -22.47 -20.62
CA HIS A 157 20.75 -21.59 -21.16
C HIS A 157 20.44 -20.95 -22.54
N LYS A 158 19.16 -20.83 -22.91
CA LYS A 158 18.76 -20.12 -24.13
C LYS A 158 18.28 -18.71 -23.84
N LYS A 159 18.70 -17.79 -24.70
CA LYS A 159 18.17 -16.42 -24.75
C LYS A 159 17.03 -16.39 -25.77
N ILE A 160 15.87 -15.93 -25.34
CA ILE A 160 14.71 -15.75 -26.21
C ILE A 160 14.28 -14.29 -26.21
N GLY A 161 13.77 -13.82 -27.34
CA GLY A 161 13.15 -12.51 -27.48
C GLY A 161 11.64 -12.67 -27.69
N ILE A 162 10.84 -11.98 -26.89
CA ILE A 162 9.38 -11.94 -27.04
C ILE A 162 9.00 -10.60 -27.67
N CYS A 163 8.46 -10.63 -28.88
CA CYS A 163 8.01 -9.44 -29.61
C CYS A 163 6.50 -9.48 -29.87
N GLY A 164 5.90 -8.30 -30.05
CA GLY A 164 4.46 -8.17 -30.30
C GLY A 164 3.97 -6.75 -30.05
N ARG A 165 2.78 -6.42 -30.56
CA ARG A 165 2.16 -5.10 -30.40
C ARG A 165 2.00 -4.71 -28.92
N THR A 166 1.94 -3.41 -28.63
CA THR A 166 1.55 -2.92 -27.29
C THR A 166 0.21 -3.52 -26.88
N GLY A 167 0.12 -4.03 -25.66
CA GLY A 167 -1.07 -4.74 -25.14
C GLY A 167 -1.13 -6.24 -25.45
N ALA A 168 -0.15 -6.81 -26.16
CA ALA A 168 -0.14 -8.25 -26.49
C ALA A 168 0.20 -9.20 -25.31
N GLY A 169 0.17 -8.74 -24.05
CA GLY A 169 0.43 -9.59 -22.88
C GLY A 169 1.91 -9.90 -22.58
N LYS A 170 2.87 -9.20 -23.20
CA LYS A 170 4.31 -9.42 -22.97
C LYS A 170 4.72 -9.18 -21.52
N SER A 171 4.31 -8.06 -20.94
CA SER A 171 4.58 -7.74 -19.54
C SER A 171 3.85 -8.71 -18.59
N THR A 172 2.66 -9.18 -18.98
CA THR A 172 1.88 -10.17 -18.24
C THR A 172 2.65 -11.50 -18.12
N LEU A 173 3.34 -11.95 -19.18
CA LEU A 173 4.21 -13.13 -19.11
C LEU A 173 5.34 -12.96 -18.08
N THR A 174 5.96 -11.77 -18.03
CA THR A 174 7.01 -11.47 -17.04
C THR A 174 6.44 -11.45 -15.63
N SER A 175 5.26 -10.84 -15.42
CA SER A 175 4.58 -10.81 -14.12
C SER A 175 4.19 -12.20 -13.61
N LEU A 176 3.72 -13.07 -14.49
CA LEU A 176 3.39 -14.46 -14.17
C LEU A 176 4.64 -15.26 -13.77
N LEU A 177 5.76 -15.09 -14.49
CA LEU A 177 7.01 -15.80 -14.19
C LEU A 177 7.57 -15.42 -12.80
N SER A 178 7.40 -14.16 -12.38
CA SER A 178 7.82 -13.68 -11.05
C SER A 178 6.75 -13.83 -9.96
N GLN A 179 5.63 -14.51 -10.26
CA GLN A 179 4.46 -14.64 -9.39
C GLN A 179 4.01 -13.30 -8.78
N LEU A 180 3.98 -12.24 -9.59
CA LEU A 180 3.27 -11.01 -9.23
C LEU A 180 1.77 -11.12 -9.48
N MET A 181 1.38 -12.15 -10.22
CA MET A 181 0.00 -12.53 -10.50
C MET A 181 -0.03 -14.04 -10.73
N ASP A 182 -1.14 -14.67 -10.37
CA ASP A 182 -1.32 -16.09 -10.58
C ASP A 182 -2.01 -16.39 -11.92
N PRO A 183 -1.68 -17.51 -12.58
CA PRO A 183 -2.41 -17.95 -13.76
C PRO A 183 -3.84 -18.35 -13.37
N SER A 184 -4.83 -17.95 -14.18
CA SER A 184 -6.22 -18.38 -13.99
C SER A 184 -6.46 -19.81 -14.46
N ALA A 185 -5.59 -20.34 -15.33
CA ALA A 185 -5.55 -21.75 -15.72
C ALA A 185 -4.15 -22.11 -16.23
N GLY A 186 -3.85 -23.42 -16.26
CA GLY A 186 -2.53 -23.92 -16.64
C GLY A 186 -1.51 -23.77 -15.53
N ARG A 187 -0.23 -23.96 -15.85
CA ARG A 187 0.88 -23.87 -14.87
C ARG A 187 2.19 -23.44 -15.53
N ILE A 188 3.13 -22.99 -14.69
CA ILE A 188 4.46 -22.55 -15.11
C ILE A 188 5.50 -23.38 -14.36
N LEU A 189 6.36 -24.04 -15.11
CA LEU A 189 7.42 -24.88 -14.58
C LEU A 189 8.78 -24.20 -14.78
N VAL A 190 9.63 -24.23 -13.75
CA VAL A 190 11.04 -23.82 -13.83
C VAL A 190 11.91 -25.00 -13.40
N ASP A 191 12.76 -25.49 -14.31
CA ASP A 191 13.50 -26.76 -14.19
C ASP A 191 12.60 -27.95 -13.78
N GLY A 192 11.39 -27.98 -14.33
CA GLY A 192 10.41 -29.04 -14.09
C GLY A 192 9.61 -28.93 -12.78
N LEU A 193 9.91 -27.94 -11.92
CA LEU A 193 9.15 -27.66 -10.70
C LEU A 193 8.08 -26.60 -10.97
N ASP A 194 6.86 -26.85 -10.50
CA ASP A 194 5.75 -25.88 -10.58
C ASP A 194 5.97 -24.74 -9.58
N ILE A 195 6.09 -23.52 -10.11
CA ILE A 195 6.39 -22.35 -9.29
C ILE A 195 5.24 -22.00 -8.34
N SER A 196 4.00 -22.42 -8.65
CA SER A 196 2.83 -22.22 -7.76
C SER A 196 3.00 -22.86 -6.38
N ASN A 197 3.89 -23.86 -6.28
CA ASN A 197 4.15 -24.61 -5.05
C ASN A 197 5.40 -24.12 -4.29
N ILE A 198 6.11 -23.13 -4.84
CA ILE A 198 7.32 -22.55 -4.26
C ILE A 198 6.93 -21.25 -3.55
N GLY A 199 7.53 -20.99 -2.39
CA GLY A 199 7.30 -19.75 -1.66
C GLY A 199 7.80 -18.54 -2.44
N LEU A 200 7.08 -17.42 -2.35
CA LEU A 200 7.34 -16.22 -3.15
C LEU A 200 8.76 -15.69 -2.95
N HIS A 201 9.29 -15.75 -1.72
CA HIS A 201 10.65 -15.30 -1.43
C HIS A 201 11.71 -16.20 -2.07
N ASP A 202 11.54 -17.52 -1.94
CA ASP A 202 12.48 -18.49 -2.51
C ASP A 202 12.53 -18.40 -4.05
N LEU A 203 11.38 -18.13 -4.69
CA LEU A 203 11.29 -17.90 -6.13
C LEU A 203 11.91 -16.55 -6.53
N ARG A 204 11.44 -15.45 -5.93
CA ARG A 204 11.82 -14.07 -6.34
C ARG A 204 13.30 -13.76 -6.03
N ALA A 205 13.91 -14.43 -5.04
CA ALA A 205 15.34 -14.32 -4.78
C ALA A 205 16.22 -14.95 -5.88
N ARG A 206 15.66 -15.84 -6.71
CA ARG A 206 16.39 -16.60 -7.75
C ARG A 206 16.07 -16.14 -9.17
N ILE A 207 15.06 -15.28 -9.35
CA ILE A 207 14.66 -14.71 -10.65
C ILE A 207 14.81 -13.20 -10.61
N ALA A 208 15.70 -12.65 -11.45
CA ALA A 208 15.86 -11.21 -11.60
C ALA A 208 14.92 -10.66 -12.70
N VAL A 209 14.15 -9.61 -12.36
CA VAL A 209 13.28 -8.90 -13.29
C VAL A 209 13.65 -7.42 -13.30
N VAL A 210 13.84 -6.86 -14.50
CA VAL A 210 14.06 -5.42 -14.68
C VAL A 210 12.72 -4.75 -15.01
N PRO A 211 12.21 -3.84 -14.17
CA PRO A 211 10.95 -3.17 -14.43
C PRO A 211 11.05 -2.22 -15.63
N GLN A 212 9.92 -1.96 -16.30
CA GLN A 212 9.87 -1.03 -17.43
C GLN A 212 10.22 0.41 -17.04
N ASN A 213 9.83 0.81 -15.83
CA ASN A 213 10.16 2.11 -15.24
C ASN A 213 11.17 1.87 -14.12
N ALA A 214 12.40 2.35 -14.31
CA ALA A 214 13.41 2.33 -13.26
C ALA A 214 13.03 3.35 -12.18
N GLN A 215 12.93 2.88 -10.93
CA GLN A 215 12.71 3.71 -9.76
C GLN A 215 13.83 3.43 -8.77
N CYS A 216 14.42 4.49 -8.22
CA CYS A 216 15.38 4.39 -7.12
C CYS A 216 14.68 4.82 -5.84
N PHE A 217 14.95 4.11 -4.75
CA PHE A 217 14.52 4.50 -3.42
C PHE A 217 15.38 5.64 -2.89
N GLN A 218 14.76 6.50 -2.08
CA GLN A 218 15.50 7.53 -1.37
C GLN A 218 16.46 6.86 -0.37
N GLY A 219 17.75 7.06 -0.57
CA GLY A 219 18.80 6.40 0.22
C GLY A 219 20.15 6.54 -0.45
N SER A 220 21.15 5.80 0.04
CA SER A 220 22.45 5.73 -0.61
C SER A 220 22.40 4.84 -1.86
N TRP A 221 23.41 4.97 -2.72
CA TRP A 221 23.62 4.03 -3.81
C TRP A 221 23.77 2.60 -3.31
N ARG A 222 24.42 2.42 -2.15
CA ARG A 222 24.57 1.10 -1.53
C ARG A 222 23.22 0.51 -1.13
N ASP A 223 22.33 1.30 -0.52
CA ASP A 223 21.01 0.83 -0.08
C ASP A 223 20.15 0.40 -1.28
N ASN A 224 20.30 1.08 -2.43
CA ASN A 224 19.60 0.72 -3.67
C ASN A 224 20.18 -0.53 -4.36
N LEU A 225 21.47 -0.79 -4.21
CA LEU A 225 22.15 -1.95 -4.83
C LEU A 225 22.09 -3.22 -3.97
N ASP A 226 22.16 -3.07 -2.65
CA ASP A 226 22.20 -4.16 -1.67
C ASP A 226 21.49 -3.73 -0.37
N PRO A 227 20.15 -3.74 -0.36
CA PRO A 227 19.36 -3.29 0.79
C PRO A 227 19.54 -4.19 2.02
N GLU A 228 19.97 -5.45 1.84
CA GLU A 228 20.22 -6.40 2.92
C GLU A 228 21.65 -6.33 3.47
N GLY A 229 22.55 -5.63 2.77
CA GLY A 229 23.96 -5.54 3.13
C GLY A 229 24.70 -6.88 3.05
N ALA A 230 24.23 -7.79 2.20
CA ALA A 230 24.76 -9.15 2.08
C ALA A 230 26.13 -9.21 1.37
N GLN A 231 26.45 -8.21 0.54
CA GLN A 231 27.62 -8.21 -0.33
C GLN A 231 28.70 -7.22 0.12
N LYS A 232 29.96 -7.57 -0.16
CA LYS A 232 31.10 -6.68 0.10
C LYS A 232 31.20 -5.61 -0.99
N ASP A 233 31.73 -4.44 -0.64
CA ASP A 233 31.89 -3.28 -1.54
C ASP A 233 32.61 -3.66 -2.84
N ASN A 234 33.65 -4.48 -2.77
CA ASN A 234 34.39 -4.94 -3.94
C ASN A 234 33.53 -5.75 -4.93
N GLN A 235 32.53 -6.49 -4.45
CA GLN A 235 31.60 -7.24 -5.31
C GLN A 235 30.57 -6.28 -5.94
N LEU A 236 30.07 -5.32 -5.18
CA LEU A 236 29.16 -4.29 -5.69
C LEU A 236 29.84 -3.44 -6.78
N TRP A 237 31.09 -3.01 -6.56
CA TRP A 237 31.86 -2.27 -7.55
C TRP A 237 32.11 -3.05 -8.84
N ARG A 238 32.29 -4.37 -8.76
CA ARG A 238 32.38 -5.22 -9.97
C ARG A 238 31.08 -5.19 -10.76
N GLY A 239 29.93 -5.35 -10.10
CA GLY A 239 28.62 -5.27 -10.76
C GLY A 239 28.37 -3.89 -11.40
N VAL A 240 28.75 -2.81 -10.71
CA VAL A 240 28.69 -1.44 -11.24
C VAL A 240 29.60 -1.23 -12.45
N GLU A 241 30.78 -1.85 -12.45
CA GLU A 241 31.74 -1.83 -13.56
C GLU A 241 31.20 -2.60 -14.77
N ASP A 242 30.59 -3.77 -14.56
CA ASP A 242 29.92 -4.57 -15.60
C ASP A 242 28.74 -3.81 -16.23
N CYS A 243 28.08 -2.93 -15.47
CA CYS A 243 27.02 -2.04 -15.94
C CYS A 243 27.53 -0.73 -16.55
N ALA A 244 28.85 -0.53 -16.67
CA ALA A 244 29.50 0.68 -17.16
C ALA A 244 29.12 1.97 -16.40
N LEU A 245 28.74 1.87 -15.13
CA LEU A 245 28.32 3.01 -14.29
C LEU A 245 29.44 3.57 -13.37
N LYS A 246 30.57 2.87 -13.27
CA LYS A 246 31.67 3.19 -12.34
C LYS A 246 32.16 4.63 -12.46
N ALA A 247 32.54 5.05 -13.68
CA ALA A 247 33.05 6.40 -13.93
C ALA A 247 32.04 7.50 -13.58
N HIS A 248 30.74 7.24 -13.77
CA HIS A 248 29.69 8.19 -13.42
C HIS A 248 29.59 8.36 -11.89
N ILE A 249 29.57 7.25 -11.15
CA ILE A 249 29.49 7.30 -9.68
C ILE A 249 30.73 7.96 -9.09
N GLU A 250 31.93 7.65 -9.58
CA GLU A 250 33.17 8.29 -9.12
C GLU A 250 33.17 9.81 -9.37
N SER A 251 32.61 10.26 -10.50
CA SER A 251 32.48 11.70 -10.80
C SER A 251 31.57 12.45 -9.81
N LEU A 252 30.55 11.79 -9.27
CA LEU A 252 29.61 12.39 -8.32
C LEU A 252 30.23 12.59 -6.93
N VAL A 253 31.22 11.77 -6.56
CA VAL A 253 31.94 11.87 -5.27
C VAL A 253 33.03 12.95 -5.33
N SER A 254 33.45 13.35 -6.53
CA SER A 254 34.47 14.38 -6.74
C SER A 254 33.97 15.83 -6.68
N LEU A 255 32.68 16.04 -6.40
CA LEU A 255 32.01 17.33 -6.18
C LEU A 255 31.73 17.53 -4.69
#